data_AF-A0A8T5MCZ1-F1
#
_entry.id   AF-A0A8T5MCZ1-F1
#
_cell.length_a   1.000
_cell.length_b   1.000
_cell.length_c   1.000
_cell.angle_alpha   90.00
_cell.angle_beta   90.00
_cell.angle_gamma   90.00
#
_symmetry.space_group_name_H-M   'P 1'
#
loop_
_entity.id
_entity.type
_entity.pdbx_description
1 polymer ?
#
loop_
_entity_poly.entity_id
_entity_poly.type
_entity_poly.pdbx_seq_one_letter_code
_entity_poly.pdbx_strand_id
1 'polypeptide(L)'
;MGRKKVKKTEAKGIRGEVPKKMREILEEFAGLFPDVRINTGSVHSSIQTGILVQGTDSSKGYVRVCCGLNGLSQTLEVYGAPEESLRARAEELTSKYFRALS
;
A
#
# COMPACT_ATOMS: atom_id res chain seq x y z
N MET A 1 38.62 19.43 23.72
CA MET A 1 38.47 17.95 23.67
C MET A 1 37.11 17.61 24.29
N GLY A 2 36.07 17.13 23.63
CA GLY A 2 35.80 16.74 22.24
C GLY A 2 34.42 16.07 22.20
N ARG A 3 33.36 16.75 22.70
CA ARG A 3 31.98 16.21 22.71
C ARG A 3 31.28 16.65 21.42
N LYS A 4 31.48 15.88 20.34
CA LYS A 4 30.86 16.12 19.02
C LYS A 4 29.34 15.93 19.14
N LYS A 5 28.60 17.01 18.90
CA LYS A 5 27.13 17.10 18.87
C LYS A 5 26.61 16.13 17.79
N VAL A 6 25.98 15.03 18.19
CA VAL A 6 25.33 14.11 17.25
C VAL A 6 24.12 14.84 16.68
N LYS A 7 24.15 15.13 15.37
CA LYS A 7 22.99 15.65 14.64
C LYS A 7 21.89 14.60 14.75
N LYS A 8 20.80 14.93 15.44
CA LYS A 8 19.52 14.24 15.24
C LYS A 8 19.17 14.46 13.76
N THR A 9 19.44 13.48 12.92
CA THR A 9 18.80 13.39 11.61
C THR A 9 17.33 13.11 11.91
N GLU A 10 16.52 14.18 11.90
CA GLU A 10 15.12 14.09 11.59
C GLU A 10 14.98 13.13 10.42
N ALA A 11 14.35 11.97 10.65
CA ALA A 11 13.52 11.42 9.61
C ALA A 11 12.46 12.50 9.38
N LYS A 12 12.78 13.46 8.50
CA LYS A 12 11.76 14.26 7.83
C LYS A 12 10.82 13.20 7.30
N GLY A 13 9.67 13.07 7.95
CA GLY A 13 8.56 12.34 7.40
C GLY A 13 8.42 12.92 6.01
N ILE A 14 8.89 12.17 5.02
CA ILE A 14 8.43 12.31 3.65
C ILE A 14 6.94 12.23 3.85
N ARG A 15 6.27 13.40 3.83
CA ARG A 15 4.87 13.50 3.47
C ARG A 15 4.87 12.91 2.08
N GLY A 16 4.80 11.58 2.06
CA GLY A 16 4.96 10.78 0.88
C GLY A 16 3.78 11.16 0.05
N GLU A 17 4.01 12.02 -0.94
CA GLU A 17 3.19 11.99 -2.13
C GLU A 17 3.16 10.52 -2.51
N VAL A 18 2.01 9.89 -2.26
CA VAL A 18 1.70 8.61 -2.86
C VAL A 18 2.01 8.85 -4.33
N PRO A 19 3.01 8.15 -4.90
CA PRO A 19 3.39 8.40 -6.27
C PRO A 19 2.11 8.37 -7.10
N LYS A 20 1.89 9.35 -7.98
CA LYS A 20 0.64 9.44 -8.75
C LYS A 20 0.22 8.08 -9.32
N LYS A 21 1.22 7.33 -9.81
CA LYS A 21 1.10 5.96 -10.29
C LYS A 21 0.55 4.96 -9.26
N MET A 22 1.02 5.03 -8.01
CA MET A 22 0.50 4.21 -6.92
C MET A 22 -0.95 4.58 -6.64
N ARG A 23 -1.28 5.87 -6.51
CA ARG A 23 -2.67 6.31 -6.32
C ARG A 23 -3.59 5.83 -7.45
N GLU A 24 -3.17 5.94 -8.71
CA GLU A 24 -3.92 5.44 -9.86
C GLU A 24 -4.16 3.92 -9.78
N ILE A 25 -3.17 3.14 -9.35
CA ILE A 25 -3.31 1.69 -9.12
C ILE A 25 -4.31 1.42 -7.98
N LEU A 26 -4.28 2.19 -6.89
CA LEU A 26 -5.21 2.07 -5.77
C LEU A 26 -6.65 2.45 -6.18
N GLU A 27 -6.79 3.52 -6.95
CA GLU A 27 -8.08 3.98 -7.49
C GLU A 27 -8.64 2.98 -8.51
N GLU A 28 -7.80 2.38 -9.36
CA GLU A 28 -8.22 1.29 -10.27
C GLU A 28 -8.61 0.03 -9.48
N PHE A 29 -7.86 -0.30 -8.42
CA PHE A 29 -8.16 -1.42 -7.54
C PHE A 29 -9.50 -1.26 -6.82
N ALA A 30 -9.80 -0.05 -6.34
CA ALA A 30 -11.04 0.24 -5.63
C ALA A 30 -12.23 0.56 -6.54
N GLY A 31 -11.99 1.09 -7.75
CA GLY A 31 -13.03 1.50 -8.70
C GLY A 31 -13.96 0.37 -9.18
N LEU A 32 -13.60 -0.88 -8.90
CA LEU A 32 -14.43 -2.05 -9.18
C LEU A 32 -15.43 -2.39 -8.06
N PHE A 33 -15.25 -1.80 -6.88
CA PHE A 33 -16.12 -2.01 -5.73
C PHE A 33 -16.71 -0.67 -5.29
N PRO A 34 -17.93 -0.33 -5.75
CA PRO A 34 -18.52 1.00 -5.52
C PRO A 34 -18.69 1.37 -4.03
N ASP A 35 -18.73 0.37 -3.15
CA ASP A 35 -18.85 0.53 -1.70
C ASP A 35 -17.52 0.41 -0.93
N VAL A 36 -16.39 0.28 -1.64
CA VAL A 36 -15.08 0.19 -1.00
C VAL A 36 -14.66 1.55 -0.47
N ARG A 37 -14.62 1.65 0.85
CA ARG A 37 -13.90 2.72 1.54
C ARG A 37 -12.42 2.38 1.51
N ILE A 38 -11.62 3.20 0.85
CA ILE A 38 -10.16 3.11 0.92
C ILE A 38 -9.69 3.93 2.10
N ASN A 39 -9.07 3.28 3.08
CA ASN A 39 -8.29 3.99 4.09
C ASN A 39 -6.81 3.73 3.86
N THR A 40 -6.07 4.78 3.53
CA THR A 40 -4.62 4.71 3.35
C THR A 40 -3.96 4.78 4.73
N GLY A 41 -3.76 3.61 5.34
CA GLY A 41 -3.05 3.44 6.61
C GLY A 41 -1.53 3.36 6.43
N SER A 42 -0.82 3.37 7.57
CA SER A 42 0.64 3.39 7.70
C SER A 42 1.44 2.61 6.64
N VAL A 43 2.62 3.15 6.33
CA VAL A 43 3.62 2.57 5.43
C VAL A 43 4.13 1.25 6.03
N HIS A 44 3.75 0.12 5.43
CA HIS A 44 4.19 -1.21 5.87
C HIS A 44 5.49 -1.59 5.16
N SER A 45 6.62 -1.63 5.87
CA SER A 45 7.97 -1.57 5.26
C SER A 45 8.50 -2.87 4.61
N SER A 46 7.66 -3.72 4.03
CA SER A 46 8.06 -5.08 3.64
C SER A 46 7.84 -5.45 2.17
N ILE A 47 7.16 -4.61 1.37
CA ILE A 47 6.88 -4.93 -0.04
C ILE A 47 7.71 -4.00 -0.94
N GLN A 48 8.66 -4.57 -1.68
CA GLN A 48 9.47 -3.81 -2.64
C GLN A 48 8.63 -3.30 -3.82
N THR A 49 7.89 -4.21 -4.46
CA THR A 49 7.07 -3.91 -5.65
C THR A 49 5.94 -4.94 -5.78
N GLY A 50 4.69 -4.48 -5.92
CA GLY A 50 3.50 -5.32 -6.11
C GLY A 50 2.37 -5.04 -5.13
N ILE A 51 1.25 -5.73 -5.29
CA ILE A 51 0.09 -5.63 -4.39
C ILE A 51 -0.09 -6.97 -3.67
N LEU A 52 -0.15 -6.93 -2.35
CA LEU A 52 -0.33 -8.10 -1.50
C LEU A 52 -1.57 -7.92 -0.62
N VAL A 53 -2.47 -8.89 -0.64
CA VAL A 53 -3.56 -8.96 0.33
C VAL A 53 -3.02 -9.60 1.61
N GLN A 54 -2.89 -8.81 2.67
CA GLN A 54 -2.39 -9.27 3.97
C GLN A 54 -3.41 -10.15 4.71
N GLY A 55 -4.69 -9.97 4.41
CA GLY A 55 -5.79 -10.73 4.97
C GLY A 55 -6.90 -9.84 5.50
N THR A 56 -7.97 -10.48 5.93
CA THR A 56 -9.15 -9.81 6.46
C THR A 56 -9.05 -9.61 7.98
N ASP A 57 -9.29 -8.39 8.45
CA ASP A 57 -9.45 -8.09 9.87
C ASP A 57 -10.91 -8.32 10.25
N SER A 58 -11.22 -9.53 10.73
CA SER A 58 -12.59 -9.93 11.10
C SER A 58 -13.20 -9.06 12.21
N SER A 59 -12.37 -8.39 13.02
CA SER A 59 -12.84 -7.47 14.08
C SER A 59 -13.30 -6.13 13.53
N LYS A 60 -12.76 -5.69 12.38
CA LYS A 60 -13.06 -4.39 11.77
C LYS A 60 -13.80 -4.48 10.43
N GLY A 61 -13.98 -5.69 9.88
CA GLY A 61 -14.74 -5.93 8.66
C GLY A 61 -14.09 -5.34 7.40
N TYR A 62 -12.76 -5.16 7.41
CA TYR A 62 -12.00 -4.75 6.23
C TYR A 62 -10.98 -5.81 5.84
N VAL A 63 -10.62 -5.82 4.57
CA VAL A 63 -9.47 -6.53 4.03
C VAL A 63 -8.30 -5.57 3.94
N ARG A 64 -7.15 -5.97 4.49
CA ARG A 64 -5.93 -5.18 4.39
C ARG A 64 -5.17 -5.56 3.13
N VAL A 65 -4.91 -4.57 2.30
CA VAL A 65 -4.16 -4.70 1.05
C VAL A 65 -2.93 -3.81 1.16
N CYS A 66 -1.76 -4.30 0.79
CA CYS A 66 -0.53 -3.55 0.82
C CYS A 66 -0.02 -3.40 -0.60
N CYS A 67 0.17 -2.17 -1.07
CA CYS A 67 0.76 -1.85 -2.36
C CYS A 67 2.18 -1.33 -2.15
N GLY A 68 3.18 -2.00 -2.72
CA GLY A 68 4.57 -1.58 -2.77
C GLY A 68 4.94 -1.06 -4.16
N LEU A 69 5.61 0.08 -4.26
CA LEU A 69 6.17 0.62 -5.49
C LEU A 69 7.51 1.31 -5.20
N ASN A 70 8.61 0.83 -5.79
CA ASN A 70 9.95 1.41 -5.65
C ASN A 70 10.40 1.58 -4.19
N GLY A 71 10.09 0.61 -3.33
CA GLY A 71 10.42 0.66 -1.89
C GLY A 71 9.53 1.59 -1.06
N LEU A 72 8.52 2.23 -1.65
CA LEU A 72 7.41 2.84 -0.93
C LEU A 72 6.31 1.80 -0.77
N SER A 73 5.74 1.68 0.42
CA SER A 73 4.61 0.78 0.67
C SER A 73 3.45 1.55 1.26
N GLN A 74 2.24 1.25 0.82
CA GLN A 74 1.02 1.82 1.38
C GLN A 74 0.02 0.72 1.65
N THR A 75 -0.61 0.82 2.81
CA THR A 75 -1.66 -0.09 3.22
C THR A 75 -3.00 0.53 2.87
N LEU A 76 -3.85 -0.19 2.16
CA LEU A 76 -5.26 0.09 2.02
C LEU A 76 -6.06 -0.83 2.95
N GLU A 77 -7.06 -0.25 3.59
CA GLU A 77 -8.16 -1.00 4.20
C GLU A 77 -9.33 -0.95 3.24
N VAL A 78 -9.92 -2.10 2.93
CA VAL A 78 -10.96 -2.27 1.92
C VAL A 78 -12.18 -2.89 2.59
N TYR A 79 -13.26 -2.13 2.68
CA TYR A 79 -14.49 -2.57 3.36
C TYR A 79 -15.50 -3.14 2.36
N GLY A 80 -16.25 -4.16 2.76
CA GLY A 80 -17.37 -4.68 1.97
C GLY A 80 -17.00 -5.51 0.74
N ALA A 81 -15.71 -5.75 0.48
CA ALA A 81 -15.26 -6.60 -0.62
C ALA A 81 -14.72 -7.94 -0.09
N PRO A 82 -15.02 -9.07 -0.77
CA PRO A 82 -14.50 -10.38 -0.39
C PRO A 82 -13.00 -10.48 -0.69
N GLU A 83 -12.23 -11.06 0.26
CA GLU A 83 -10.78 -11.22 0.16
C GLU A 83 -10.33 -11.93 -1.12
N GLU A 84 -11.07 -12.96 -1.54
CA GLU A 84 -10.75 -13.75 -2.72
C GLU A 84 -10.75 -12.91 -4.00
N SER A 85 -11.78 -12.08 -4.19
CA SER A 85 -11.83 -11.15 -5.32
C SER A 85 -10.72 -10.10 -5.24
N LEU A 86 -10.44 -9.58 -4.04
CA LEU A 86 -9.34 -8.64 -3.85
C LEU A 86 -7.98 -9.25 -4.14
N ARG A 87 -7.77 -10.52 -3.81
CA ARG A 87 -6.53 -11.26 -4.09
C ARG A 87 -6.34 -11.48 -5.59
N ALA A 88 -7.36 -11.97 -6.28
CA ALA A 88 -7.32 -12.16 -7.73
C ALA A 88 -7.04 -10.83 -8.47
N ARG A 89 -7.67 -9.74 -8.02
CA ARG A 89 -7.41 -8.40 -8.56
C ARG A 89 -6.01 -7.88 -8.22
N ALA A 90 -5.54 -8.08 -6.99
CA ALA A 90 -4.22 -7.67 -6.57
C ALA A 90 -3.14 -8.34 -7.44
N GLU A 91 -3.32 -9.62 -7.74
CA GLU A 91 -2.45 -10.36 -8.64
C GLU A 91 -2.53 -9.85 -10.09
N GLU A 92 -3.73 -9.58 -10.61
CA GLU A 92 -3.89 -9.00 -11.95
C GLU A 92 -3.18 -7.65 -12.08
N LEU A 93 -3.43 -6.73 -11.14
CA LEU A 93 -2.80 -5.42 -11.15
C LEU A 93 -1.29 -5.50 -10.90
N THR A 94 -0.85 -6.44 -10.06
CA THR A 94 0.57 -6.74 -9.88
C THR A 94 1.21 -7.14 -11.21
N SER A 95 0.60 -8.09 -11.92
CA SER A 95 1.06 -8.52 -13.24
C SER A 95 0.97 -7.43 -14.31
N LYS A 96 -0.04 -6.56 -14.26
CA LYS A 96 -0.22 -5.46 -15.22
C LYS A 96 0.79 -4.33 -15.02
N TYR A 97 0.99 -3.89 -13.78
CA TYR A 97 1.77 -2.69 -13.46
C TYR A 97 3.20 -2.96 -13.02
N PHE A 98 3.48 -4.13 -12.45
CA PHE A 98 4.75 -4.44 -11.79
C PHE A 98 5.56 -5.53 -12.49
N ARG A 99 4.98 -6.28 -13.44
CA ARG A 99 5.71 -7.28 -14.24
C ARG A 99 6.88 -6.73 -15.04
N ALA A 100 6.86 -5.44 -15.37
CA ALA A 100 7.94 -4.74 -16.07
C ALA A 100 9.03 -4.16 -15.14
N LEU A 101 8.86 -4.29 -13.82
CA LEU A 101 9.77 -3.73 -12.80
C LEU A 101 10.58 -4.81 -12.07
N SER A 102 10.54 -6.05 -12.56
CA SER A 102 11.22 -7.21 -11.98
C SER A 102 12.35 -7.71 -12.87
#